data_AF-A0AAE1IWK4-F1
#
_entry.id   AF-A0AAE1IWK4-F1
#
_cell.length_a   1.000
_cell.length_b   1.000
_cell.length_c   1.000
_cell.angle_alpha   90.00
_cell.angle_beta   90.00
_cell.angle_gamma   90.00
#
_symmetry.space_group_name_H-M   'P 1'
#
loop_
_entity.id
_entity.type
_entity.pdbx_description
1 polymer ?
#
loop_
_entity_poly.entity_id
_entity_poly.type
_entity_poly.pdbx_seq_one_letter_code
_entity_poly.pdbx_strand_id
1 'polypeptide(L)'
;MEHEIITEKFAEYFSSKFGPSPSAAIVIIILTVIIGSVFVYVLLVKGEWRSKEKRMLLSSKSLAVLYGGDLVWRRLKDHKAALAIIPRSSDQITDLKSLLEVDEQHLDLLNIQRVVEKTGRDEGLRILKSAHVQHSDKSFFLHEIELALVELLIYQGNPEEALKYECLDYQRNQFDARPPLFKAIIHGMLGKWEEAANYWDDFVDVRDSLISIVGEGTLPAGRLRRISDFKNFKQRVQNLENEITKTKQQ
;
A
#
# COMPACT_ATOMS: atom_id res chain seq x y z
N MET A 1 -20.61 31.50 25.92
CA MET A 1 -21.25 31.38 27.24
C MET A 1 -21.96 30.03 27.46
N GLU A 2 -22.12 29.17 26.44
CA GLU A 2 -22.70 27.82 26.63
C GLU A 2 -21.66 26.71 26.80
N HIS A 3 -20.41 26.92 26.38
CA HIS A 3 -19.34 25.92 26.50
C HIS A 3 -18.74 25.81 27.92
N GLU A 4 -18.79 26.88 28.70
CA GLU A 4 -18.22 26.93 30.06
C GLU A 4 -19.11 26.21 31.08
N ILE A 5 -20.43 26.20 30.83
CA ILE A 5 -21.46 25.60 31.68
C ILE A 5 -21.44 24.06 31.61
N ILE A 6 -21.01 23.49 30.48
CA ILE A 6 -20.98 22.03 30.28
C ILE A 6 -19.78 21.41 31.02
N THR A 7 -18.64 22.10 31.02
CA THR A 7 -17.42 21.64 31.69
C THR A 7 -17.51 21.67 33.22
N GLU A 8 -18.13 22.71 33.81
CA GLU A 8 -18.35 22.77 35.26
C GLU A 8 -19.31 21.70 35.75
N LYS A 9 -20.44 21.50 35.05
CA LYS A 9 -21.42 20.47 35.42
C LYS A 9 -20.88 19.05 35.31
N PHE A 10 -19.97 18.79 34.38
CA PHE A 10 -19.33 17.48 34.24
C PHE A 10 -18.33 17.20 35.37
N ALA A 11 -17.56 18.21 35.77
CA ALA A 11 -16.61 18.13 36.88
C ALA A 11 -17.32 17.99 38.23
N GLU A 12 -18.41 18.72 38.46
CA GLU A 12 -19.26 18.56 39.65
C GLU A 12 -19.96 17.20 39.69
N TYR A 13 -20.49 16.71 38.56
CA TYR A 13 -21.11 15.39 38.50
C TYR A 13 -20.10 14.27 38.82
N PHE A 14 -18.87 14.36 38.32
CA PHE A 14 -17.84 13.35 38.60
C PHE A 14 -17.31 13.42 40.04
N SER A 15 -17.08 14.63 40.58
CA SER A 15 -16.60 14.77 41.96
C SER A 15 -17.67 14.39 42.99
N SER A 16 -18.94 14.72 42.70
CA SER A 16 -20.11 14.34 43.49
C SER A 16 -20.33 12.83 43.51
N LYS A 17 -20.10 12.15 42.37
CA LYS A 17 -20.42 10.74 42.23
C LYS A 17 -19.33 9.78 42.73
N PHE A 18 -18.07 10.18 42.70
CA PHE A 18 -16.95 9.28 43.04
C PHE A 18 -16.08 9.74 44.22
N GLY A 19 -16.20 11.01 44.65
CA GLY A 19 -15.39 11.62 45.70
C GLY A 19 -13.87 11.52 45.46
N PRO A 20 -13.02 12.05 46.36
CA PRO A 20 -11.60 11.71 46.38
C PRO A 20 -11.44 10.33 47.03
N SER A 21 -12.06 9.30 46.45
CA SER A 21 -12.00 7.94 46.99
C SER A 21 -10.89 7.13 46.30
N PRO A 22 -10.22 6.22 47.03
CA PRO A 22 -9.17 5.34 46.48
C PRO A 22 -9.58 4.61 45.19
N SER A 23 -10.87 4.34 45.03
CA SER A 23 -11.53 3.72 43.89
C SER A 23 -11.28 4.43 42.56
N ALA A 24 -11.33 5.76 42.52
CA ALA A 24 -11.14 6.54 41.29
C ALA A 24 -9.65 6.53 40.86
N ALA A 25 -8.73 6.57 41.83
CA ALA A 25 -7.31 6.44 41.56
C ALA A 25 -6.96 5.05 41.00
N ILE A 26 -7.60 3.98 41.50
CA ILE A 26 -7.43 2.61 40.98
C ILE A 26 -7.84 2.51 39.50
N VAL A 27 -8.96 3.12 39.10
CA VAL A 27 -9.42 3.10 37.70
C VAL A 27 -8.43 3.83 36.76
N ILE A 28 -7.89 4.98 37.20
CA ILE A 28 -6.88 5.73 36.42
C ILE A 28 -5.58 4.93 36.30
N ILE A 29 -5.14 4.27 37.37
CA ILE A 29 -3.95 3.40 37.34
C ILE A 29 -4.16 2.24 36.37
N ILE A 30 -5.32 1.58 36.39
CA ILE A 30 -5.61 0.48 35.46
C ILE A 30 -5.61 0.98 34.00
N LEU A 31 -6.24 2.11 33.70
CA LEU A 31 -6.25 2.68 32.34
C LEU A 31 -4.84 3.07 31.86
N THR A 32 -4.02 3.68 32.71
CA THR A 32 -2.64 4.05 32.36
C THR A 32 -1.74 2.83 32.15
N VAL A 33 -1.93 1.77 32.93
CA VAL A 33 -1.21 0.49 32.73
C VAL A 33 -1.65 -0.21 31.44
N ILE A 34 -2.95 -0.23 31.12
CA ILE A 34 -3.45 -0.80 29.87
C ILE A 34 -2.93 -0.01 28.66
N ILE A 35 -3.04 1.32 28.69
CA ILE A 35 -2.53 2.18 27.60
C ILE A 35 -1.01 2.03 27.47
N GLY A 36 -0.28 2.05 28.60
CA GLY A 36 1.17 1.89 28.63
C GLY A 36 1.62 0.52 28.10
N SER A 37 0.94 -0.55 28.48
CA SER A 37 1.24 -1.91 28.00
C SER A 37 0.92 -2.10 26.52
N VAL A 38 -0.19 -1.56 26.02
CA VAL A 38 -0.50 -1.54 24.58
C VAL A 38 0.54 -0.72 23.82
N PHE A 39 0.93 0.45 24.35
CA PHE A 39 1.94 1.31 23.73
C PHE A 39 3.31 0.62 23.66
N VAL A 40 3.76 0.00 24.75
CA VAL A 40 5.01 -0.77 24.79
C VAL A 40 4.93 -1.98 23.87
N TYR A 41 3.82 -2.73 23.86
CA TYR A 41 3.61 -3.85 22.94
C TYR A 41 3.68 -3.40 21.48
N VAL A 42 3.02 -2.29 21.13
CA VAL A 42 3.07 -1.70 19.79
C VAL A 42 4.50 -1.29 19.43
N LEU A 43 5.26 -0.67 20.34
CA LEU A 43 6.65 -0.28 20.07
C LEU A 43 7.58 -1.48 19.89
N LEU A 44 7.46 -2.52 20.73
CA LEU A 44 8.32 -3.70 20.67
C LEU A 44 8.01 -4.54 19.42
N VAL A 45 6.73 -4.87 19.19
CA VAL A 45 6.32 -5.67 18.03
C VAL A 45 6.58 -4.90 16.73
N LYS A 46 6.16 -3.62 16.62
CA LYS A 46 6.48 -2.84 15.41
C LYS A 46 7.99 -2.66 15.22
N GLY A 47 8.76 -2.53 16.30
CA GLY A 47 10.22 -2.40 16.25
C GLY A 47 10.92 -3.64 15.66
N GLU A 48 10.52 -4.84 16.09
CA GLU A 48 11.06 -6.10 15.57
C GLU A 48 10.69 -6.32 14.09
N TRP A 49 9.44 -6.06 13.72
CA TRP A 49 8.97 -6.16 12.33
C TRP A 49 9.75 -5.22 11.41
N ARG A 50 9.94 -3.95 11.82
CA ARG A 50 10.75 -2.97 11.08
C ARG A 50 12.21 -3.42 10.89
N SER A 51 12.81 -4.02 11.92
CA SER A 51 14.17 -4.55 11.86
C SER A 51 14.28 -5.75 10.90
N LYS A 52 13.27 -6.61 10.86
CA LYS A 52 13.20 -7.74 9.93
C LYS A 52 13.05 -7.28 8.48
N GLU A 53 12.13 -6.37 8.19
CA GLU A 53 11.94 -5.81 6.85
C GLU A 53 13.20 -5.11 6.34
N LYS A 54 13.83 -4.28 7.17
CA LYS A 54 15.09 -3.63 6.82
C LYS A 54 16.18 -4.64 6.45
N ARG A 55 16.29 -5.75 7.19
CA ARG A 55 17.22 -6.84 6.85
C ARG A 55 16.87 -7.52 5.53
N MET A 56 15.59 -7.75 5.26
CA MET A 56 15.12 -8.33 3.99
C MET A 56 15.41 -7.42 2.79
N LEU A 57 15.25 -6.11 2.96
CA LEU A 57 15.57 -5.12 1.92
C LEU A 57 17.07 -5.05 1.62
N LEU A 58 17.89 -5.13 2.66
CA LEU A 58 19.36 -5.21 2.51
C LEU A 58 19.81 -6.52 1.87
N SER A 59 19.10 -7.63 2.11
CA SER A 59 19.45 -8.93 1.55
C SER A 59 18.88 -9.19 0.14
N SER A 60 17.81 -8.48 -0.26
CA SER A 60 17.11 -8.72 -1.53
C SER A 60 16.95 -7.44 -2.38
N LYS A 61 17.74 -7.37 -3.46
CA LYS A 61 17.67 -6.28 -4.44
C LYS A 61 16.34 -6.27 -5.19
N SER A 62 15.77 -7.44 -5.49
CA SER A 62 14.47 -7.54 -6.19
C SER A 62 13.34 -6.97 -5.33
N LEU A 63 13.40 -7.19 -4.01
CA LEU A 63 12.43 -6.66 -3.06
C LEU A 63 12.54 -5.14 -2.95
N ALA A 64 13.75 -4.60 -2.82
CA ALA A 64 13.98 -3.15 -2.80
C ALA A 64 13.41 -2.49 -4.07
N VAL A 65 13.67 -3.09 -5.24
CA VAL A 65 13.14 -2.61 -6.51
C VAL A 65 11.61 -2.71 -6.60
N LEU A 66 11.01 -3.75 -6.03
CA LEU A 66 9.56 -3.90 -5.95
C LEU A 66 8.94 -2.81 -5.09
N TYR A 67 9.43 -2.68 -3.85
CA TYR A 67 8.90 -1.75 -2.84
C TYR A 67 9.14 -0.29 -3.23
N GLY A 68 10.21 0.02 -3.96
CA GLY A 68 10.36 1.38 -4.46
C GLY A 68 9.37 1.75 -5.57
N GLY A 69 8.60 0.81 -6.12
CA GLY A 69 7.58 1.10 -7.13
C GLY A 69 8.13 1.23 -8.56
N ASP A 70 9.36 0.74 -8.83
CA ASP A 70 9.99 0.84 -10.16
C ASP A 70 9.20 0.14 -11.27
N LEU A 71 8.57 -0.98 -10.93
CA LEU A 71 7.74 -1.73 -11.88
C LEU A 71 6.50 -0.92 -12.27
N VAL A 72 5.79 -0.41 -11.27
CA VAL A 72 4.60 0.45 -11.45
C VAL A 72 4.97 1.70 -12.24
N TRP A 73 6.05 2.38 -11.87
CA TRP A 73 6.53 3.58 -12.57
C TRP A 73 6.85 3.30 -14.04
N ARG A 74 7.50 2.16 -14.34
CA ARG A 74 7.78 1.76 -15.72
C ARG A 74 6.52 1.46 -16.50
N ARG A 75 5.56 0.74 -15.92
CA ARG A 75 4.28 0.44 -16.58
C ARG A 75 3.45 1.71 -16.81
N LEU A 76 3.49 2.67 -15.89
CA LEU A 76 2.87 3.98 -16.06
C LEU A 76 3.53 4.76 -17.21
N LYS A 77 4.85 4.66 -17.36
CA LYS A 77 5.58 5.22 -18.50
C LYS A 77 5.19 4.54 -19.81
N ASP A 78 5.18 3.22 -19.84
CA ASP A 78 4.89 2.40 -21.00
C ASP A 78 3.43 1.93 -21.03
N HIS A 79 2.49 2.84 -20.71
CA HIS A 79 1.07 2.54 -20.50
C HIS A 79 0.41 1.84 -21.69
N LYS A 80 0.82 2.13 -22.93
CA LYS A 80 0.31 1.41 -24.11
C LYS A 80 0.64 -0.09 -24.08
N ALA A 81 1.85 -0.44 -23.64
CA ALA A 81 2.24 -1.84 -23.48
C ALA A 81 1.51 -2.47 -22.29
N ALA A 82 1.31 -1.72 -21.20
CA ALA A 82 0.55 -2.19 -20.02
C ALA A 82 -0.95 -2.39 -20.33
N LEU A 83 -1.51 -1.63 -21.27
CA LEU A 83 -2.90 -1.75 -21.70
C LEU A 83 -3.12 -2.77 -22.82
N ALA A 84 -2.06 -3.28 -23.44
CA ALA A 84 -2.16 -4.25 -24.51
C ALA A 84 -2.85 -5.54 -23.98
N ILE A 85 -3.88 -5.98 -24.69
CA ILE A 85 -4.50 -7.29 -24.42
C ILE A 85 -3.47 -8.34 -24.83
N ILE A 86 -2.95 -9.09 -23.87
CA ILE A 86 -2.08 -10.24 -24.13
C ILE A 86 -2.99 -11.48 -24.19
N PRO A 87 -3.40 -11.95 -25.39
CA PRO A 87 -4.12 -13.22 -25.49
C PRO A 87 -3.21 -14.34 -24.99
N ARG A 88 -3.74 -15.16 -24.08
CA ARG A 88 -3.01 -16.29 -23.50
C ARG A 88 -3.74 -17.60 -23.64
N SER A 89 -2.96 -18.67 -23.78
CA SER A 89 -3.48 -20.02 -23.72
C SER A 89 -3.92 -20.38 -22.30
N SER A 90 -4.85 -21.32 -22.21
CA SER A 90 -5.34 -21.87 -20.93
C SER A 90 -4.20 -22.41 -20.06
N ASP A 91 -3.19 -23.04 -20.67
CA ASP A 91 -2.08 -23.67 -19.94
C ASP A 91 -1.23 -22.63 -19.18
N GLN A 92 -0.93 -21.50 -19.82
CA GLN A 92 -0.16 -20.41 -19.18
C GLN A 92 -0.92 -19.75 -18.02
N ILE A 93 -2.25 -19.81 -18.04
CA ILE A 93 -3.10 -19.31 -16.97
C ILE A 93 -3.11 -20.30 -15.80
N THR A 94 -3.20 -21.60 -16.09
CA THR A 94 -3.10 -22.67 -15.09
C THR A 94 -1.76 -22.62 -14.34
N ASP A 95 -0.66 -22.43 -15.07
CA ASP A 95 0.68 -22.28 -14.49
C ASP A 95 0.78 -21.06 -13.56
N LEU A 96 0.14 -19.95 -13.91
CA LEU A 96 0.14 -18.76 -13.05
C LEU A 96 -0.70 -18.92 -11.78
N LYS A 97 -1.80 -19.68 -11.85
CA LYS A 97 -2.62 -20.01 -10.69
C LYS A 97 -1.85 -20.91 -9.72
N SER A 98 -1.21 -21.96 -10.23
CA SER A 98 -0.42 -22.86 -9.39
C SER A 98 0.75 -22.15 -8.71
N LEU A 99 1.34 -21.12 -9.34
CA LEU A 99 2.38 -20.28 -8.73
C LEU A 99 1.90 -19.46 -7.51
N LEU A 100 0.58 -19.24 -7.36
CA LEU A 100 -0.02 -18.58 -6.20
C LEU A 100 -0.54 -19.57 -5.14
N GLU A 101 -0.52 -20.87 -5.46
CA GLU A 101 -0.91 -21.97 -4.55
C GLU A 101 0.27 -22.51 -3.73
N VAL A 102 1.51 -22.06 -4.01
CA VAL A 102 2.73 -22.55 -3.34
C VAL A 102 2.88 -21.97 -1.91
N ASP A 103 3.28 -22.85 -1.00
CA ASP A 103 3.35 -22.71 0.46
C ASP A 103 4.25 -21.57 1.01
N GLU A 104 3.98 -21.18 2.25
CA GLU A 104 4.39 -19.98 3.01
C GLU A 104 5.89 -19.62 3.00
N GLN A 105 6.77 -20.56 2.70
CA GLN A 105 8.22 -20.41 2.91
C GLN A 105 8.98 -19.89 1.69
N HIS A 106 8.38 -19.96 0.49
CA HIS A 106 9.00 -19.49 -0.74
C HIS A 106 8.11 -18.47 -1.44
N LEU A 107 7.90 -17.37 -0.73
CA LEU A 107 7.27 -16.17 -1.23
C LEU A 107 8.09 -15.60 -2.41
N ASP A 108 7.74 -15.99 -3.63
CA ASP A 108 8.21 -15.27 -4.82
C ASP A 108 7.21 -14.14 -5.08
N LEU A 109 7.35 -13.00 -4.39
CA LEU A 109 6.59 -11.78 -4.66
C LEU A 109 6.58 -11.39 -6.14
N LEU A 110 7.62 -11.83 -6.86
CA LEU A 110 7.71 -11.67 -8.30
C LEU A 110 6.66 -12.51 -9.04
N ASN A 111 6.11 -13.59 -8.48
CA ASN A 111 4.99 -14.34 -9.04
C ASN A 111 3.69 -13.52 -9.03
N ILE A 112 3.38 -12.82 -7.93
CA ILE A 112 2.22 -11.92 -7.88
C ILE A 112 2.36 -10.81 -8.92
N GLN A 113 3.55 -10.19 -8.99
CA GLN A 113 3.84 -9.17 -10.01
C GLN A 113 3.83 -9.75 -11.42
N ARG A 114 4.25 -11.00 -11.58
CA ARG A 114 4.18 -11.71 -12.86
C ARG A 114 2.74 -11.84 -13.30
N VAL A 115 1.77 -12.13 -12.42
CA VAL A 115 0.35 -12.12 -12.80
C VAL A 115 -0.06 -10.77 -13.40
N VAL A 116 0.31 -9.66 -12.75
CA VAL A 116 0.04 -8.30 -13.28
C VAL A 116 0.66 -8.08 -14.67
N GLU A 117 1.91 -8.50 -14.88
CA GLU A 117 2.63 -8.31 -16.15
C GLU A 117 2.17 -9.24 -17.26
N LYS A 118 1.78 -10.45 -16.90
CA LYS A 118 1.64 -11.57 -17.81
C LYS A 118 0.20 -11.89 -18.14
N THR A 119 -0.77 -11.47 -17.34
CA THR A 119 -2.18 -11.74 -17.61
C THR A 119 -2.88 -10.53 -18.21
N GLY A 120 -3.91 -10.77 -19.03
CA GLY A 120 -4.86 -9.72 -19.36
C GLY A 120 -5.57 -9.22 -18.10
N ARG A 121 -5.98 -7.95 -18.08
CA ARG A 121 -6.56 -7.28 -16.90
C ARG A 121 -7.68 -8.09 -16.22
N ASP A 122 -8.61 -8.61 -17.01
CA ASP A 122 -9.79 -9.31 -16.49
C ASP A 122 -9.40 -10.68 -15.88
N GLU A 123 -8.49 -11.39 -16.54
CA GLU A 123 -8.00 -12.68 -16.06
C GLU A 123 -7.13 -12.51 -14.82
N GLY A 124 -6.24 -11.52 -14.81
CA GLY A 124 -5.41 -11.19 -13.65
C GLY A 124 -6.24 -10.86 -12.43
N LEU A 125 -7.31 -10.07 -12.60
CA LEU A 125 -8.25 -9.79 -11.51
C LEU A 125 -8.96 -11.04 -11.02
N ARG A 126 -9.38 -11.93 -11.93
CA ARG A 126 -10.02 -13.19 -11.54
C ARG A 126 -9.08 -14.05 -10.70
N ILE A 127 -7.84 -14.20 -11.14
CA ILE A 127 -6.80 -14.97 -10.42
C ILE A 127 -6.52 -14.35 -9.06
N LEU A 128 -6.25 -13.04 -9.00
CA LEU A 128 -5.89 -12.36 -7.77
C LEU A 128 -7.06 -12.27 -6.78
N LYS A 129 -8.32 -12.11 -7.23
CA LYS A 129 -9.49 -12.18 -6.34
C LYS A 129 -9.67 -13.56 -5.72
N SER A 130 -9.41 -14.63 -6.48
CA SER A 130 -9.42 -15.99 -5.93
C SER A 130 -8.34 -16.15 -4.86
N ALA A 131 -7.13 -15.65 -5.12
CA ALA A 131 -6.03 -15.70 -4.18
C ALA A 131 -6.29 -14.84 -2.93
N HIS A 132 -6.95 -13.69 -3.08
CA HIS A 132 -7.35 -12.80 -1.96
C HIS A 132 -8.26 -13.54 -0.97
N VAL A 133 -9.23 -14.32 -1.46
CA VAL A 133 -10.12 -15.13 -0.61
C VAL A 133 -9.34 -16.27 0.06
N GLN A 134 -8.51 -16.99 -0.70
CA GLN A 134 -7.77 -18.16 -0.23
C GLN A 134 -6.78 -17.83 0.89
N HIS A 135 -6.21 -16.63 0.89
CA HIS A 135 -5.17 -16.21 1.82
C HIS A 135 -5.61 -15.05 2.72
N SER A 136 -6.91 -14.94 2.97
CA SER A 136 -7.52 -13.88 3.79
C SER A 136 -7.04 -13.85 5.24
N ASP A 137 -6.54 -14.97 5.75
CA ASP A 137 -5.93 -15.14 7.07
C ASP A 137 -4.46 -14.72 7.13
N LYS A 138 -3.80 -14.52 5.98
CA LYS A 138 -2.35 -14.26 5.87
C LYS A 138 -2.07 -12.79 5.57
N SER A 139 -1.98 -11.98 6.63
CA SER A 139 -1.89 -10.51 6.54
C SER A 139 -0.82 -9.96 5.59
N PHE A 140 0.37 -10.59 5.53
CA PHE A 140 1.45 -10.16 4.64
C PHE A 140 1.18 -10.52 3.17
N PHE A 141 0.71 -11.73 2.90
CA PHE A 141 0.43 -12.17 1.53
C PHE A 141 -0.79 -11.46 0.95
N LEU A 142 -1.80 -11.23 1.80
CA LEU A 142 -2.97 -10.44 1.47
C LEU A 142 -2.58 -9.04 1.02
N HIS A 143 -1.68 -8.36 1.73
CA HIS A 143 -1.20 -7.03 1.37
C HIS A 143 -0.63 -6.96 -0.05
N GLU A 144 0.18 -7.96 -0.44
CA GLU A 144 0.81 -8.02 -1.75
C GLU A 144 -0.18 -8.31 -2.89
N ILE A 145 -1.16 -9.20 -2.62
CA ILE A 145 -2.26 -9.44 -3.55
C ILE A 145 -3.08 -8.17 -3.74
N GLU A 146 -3.44 -7.49 -2.65
CA GLU A 146 -4.25 -6.28 -2.71
C GLU A 146 -3.55 -5.17 -3.49
N LEU A 147 -2.23 -4.98 -3.32
CA LEU A 147 -1.47 -4.03 -4.13
C LEU A 147 -1.49 -4.39 -5.63
N ALA A 148 -1.43 -5.67 -5.97
CA ALA A 148 -1.55 -6.13 -7.35
C ALA A 148 -2.98 -5.95 -7.91
N LEU A 149 -4.02 -6.15 -7.09
CA LEU A 149 -5.42 -5.88 -7.43
C LEU A 149 -5.63 -4.39 -7.72
N VAL A 150 -5.14 -3.53 -6.83
CA VAL A 150 -5.15 -2.07 -7.00
C VAL A 150 -4.52 -1.67 -8.33
N GLU A 151 -3.35 -2.23 -8.65
CA GLU A 151 -2.68 -1.92 -9.90
C GLU A 151 -3.51 -2.31 -11.13
N LEU A 152 -4.10 -3.51 -11.15
CA LEU A 152 -4.98 -3.92 -12.25
C LEU A 152 -6.23 -3.05 -12.37
N LEU A 153 -6.83 -2.63 -11.25
CA LEU A 153 -8.00 -1.74 -11.24
C LEU A 153 -7.66 -0.35 -11.79
N ILE A 154 -6.47 0.18 -11.49
CA ILE A 154 -5.95 1.41 -12.11
C ILE A 154 -5.92 1.25 -13.65
N TYR A 155 -5.33 0.16 -14.15
CA TYR A 155 -5.25 -0.08 -15.60
C TYR A 155 -6.59 -0.43 -16.27
N GLN A 156 -7.60 -0.86 -15.51
CA GLN A 156 -8.99 -0.97 -16.01
C GLN A 156 -9.74 0.37 -16.01
N GLY A 157 -9.18 1.41 -15.40
CA GLY A 157 -9.87 2.68 -15.20
C GLY A 157 -10.99 2.60 -14.19
N ASN A 158 -10.79 1.85 -13.10
CA ASN A 158 -11.70 1.74 -11.97
C ASN A 158 -11.06 2.31 -10.68
N PRO A 159 -10.68 3.61 -10.66
CA PRO A 159 -9.94 4.19 -9.54
C PRO A 159 -10.74 4.18 -8.21
N GLU A 160 -12.06 4.29 -8.28
CA GLU A 160 -12.93 4.26 -7.08
C GLU A 160 -12.96 2.88 -6.42
N GLU A 161 -12.92 1.81 -7.20
CA GLU A 161 -12.84 0.45 -6.68
C GLU A 161 -11.46 0.19 -6.06
N ALA A 162 -10.41 0.73 -6.68
CA ALA A 162 -9.04 0.60 -6.16
C ALA A 162 -8.89 1.23 -4.76
N LEU A 163 -9.60 2.33 -4.46
CA LEU A 163 -9.57 2.98 -3.14
C LEU A 163 -10.15 2.15 -2.00
N LYS A 164 -10.92 1.10 -2.30
CA LYS A 164 -11.56 0.27 -1.26
C LYS A 164 -10.60 -0.69 -0.57
N TYR A 165 -9.40 -0.89 -1.12
CA TYR A 165 -8.43 -1.84 -0.59
C TYR A 165 -7.63 -1.25 0.58
N GLU A 166 -7.61 -1.99 1.69
CA GLU A 166 -6.92 -1.57 2.93
C GLU A 166 -5.40 -1.53 2.79
N CYS A 167 -4.81 -2.20 1.78
CA CYS A 167 -3.38 -2.13 1.50
C CYS A 167 -2.86 -0.72 1.22
N LEU A 168 -3.75 0.20 0.83
CA LEU A 168 -3.42 1.60 0.58
C LEU A 168 -3.20 2.39 1.88
N ASP A 169 -3.57 1.85 3.04
CA ASP A 169 -3.30 2.48 4.32
C ASP A 169 -1.84 2.30 4.74
N TYR A 170 -1.11 3.41 4.61
CA TYR A 170 0.33 3.58 4.79
C TYR A 170 0.90 3.05 6.11
N GLN A 171 0.05 2.77 7.11
CA GLN A 171 0.50 2.36 8.44
C GLN A 171 1.05 0.92 8.52
N ARG A 172 0.86 0.07 7.49
CA ARG A 172 1.33 -1.33 7.52
C ARG A 172 2.82 -1.51 7.17
N ASN A 173 3.34 -0.84 6.15
CA ASN A 173 4.73 -0.97 5.71
C ASN A 173 5.32 0.38 5.28
N GLN A 174 6.19 0.93 6.12
CA GLN A 174 6.79 2.26 5.94
C GLN A 174 7.90 2.30 4.88
N PHE A 175 8.32 1.16 4.35
CA PHE A 175 9.38 1.08 3.34
C PHE A 175 8.85 0.79 1.94
N ASP A 176 7.55 0.51 1.82
CA ASP A 176 6.90 0.29 0.54
C ASP A 176 6.34 1.61 0.00
N ALA A 177 6.91 2.06 -1.11
CA ALA A 177 6.51 3.28 -1.80
C ALA A 177 5.31 3.04 -2.75
N ARG A 178 4.90 1.78 -2.98
CA ARG A 178 3.75 1.48 -3.87
C ARG A 178 2.42 2.05 -3.37
N PRO A 179 2.02 1.92 -2.07
CA PRO A 179 0.77 2.51 -1.58
C PRO A 179 0.63 4.02 -1.85
N PRO A 180 1.58 4.90 -1.48
CA PRO A 180 1.46 6.32 -1.79
C PRO A 180 1.50 6.59 -3.30
N LEU A 181 2.28 5.85 -4.08
CA LEU A 181 2.28 5.96 -5.54
C LEU A 181 0.90 5.64 -6.14
N PHE A 182 0.25 4.55 -5.70
CA PHE A 182 -1.08 4.19 -6.16
C PHE A 182 -2.12 5.23 -5.75
N LYS A 183 -2.08 5.73 -4.51
CA LYS A 183 -2.94 6.84 -4.08
C LYS A 183 -2.76 8.07 -4.96
N ALA A 184 -1.52 8.46 -5.26
CA ALA A 184 -1.24 9.57 -6.16
C ALA A 184 -1.87 9.35 -7.56
N ILE A 185 -1.69 8.16 -8.14
CA ILE A 185 -2.25 7.83 -9.47
C ILE A 185 -3.77 7.90 -9.45
N ILE A 186 -4.40 7.24 -8.48
CA ILE A 186 -5.85 7.17 -8.32
C ILE A 186 -6.44 8.58 -8.15
N HIS A 187 -5.90 9.40 -7.25
CA HIS A 187 -6.39 10.77 -7.04
C HIS A 187 -6.19 11.63 -8.30
N GLY A 188 -5.09 11.45 -9.02
CA GLY A 188 -4.87 12.10 -10.32
C GLY A 188 -5.93 11.71 -11.36
N MET A 189 -6.26 10.42 -11.47
CA MET A 189 -7.34 9.92 -12.35
C MET A 189 -8.73 10.42 -11.94
N LEU A 190 -8.94 10.79 -10.68
CA LEU A 190 -10.18 11.38 -10.20
C LEU A 190 -10.20 12.92 -10.34
N GLY A 191 -9.17 13.52 -10.97
CA GLY A 191 -9.02 14.97 -11.09
C GLY A 191 -8.62 15.71 -9.81
N LYS A 192 -8.37 14.97 -8.72
CA LYS A 192 -7.99 15.46 -7.38
C LYS A 192 -6.48 15.70 -7.30
N TRP A 193 -6.00 16.65 -8.09
CA TRP A 193 -4.56 16.86 -8.29
C TRP A 193 -3.82 17.41 -7.08
N GLU A 194 -4.52 18.09 -6.16
CA GLU A 194 -3.93 18.58 -4.91
C GLU A 194 -3.62 17.40 -3.97
N GLU A 195 -4.59 16.51 -3.77
CA GLU A 195 -4.39 15.28 -3.00
C GLU A 195 -3.38 14.34 -3.67
N ALA A 196 -3.39 14.27 -5.00
CA ALA A 196 -2.40 13.51 -5.75
C ALA A 196 -0.98 14.04 -5.53
N ALA A 197 -0.80 15.36 -5.35
CA ALA A 197 0.50 15.95 -5.04
C ALA A 197 0.98 15.55 -3.64
N ASN A 198 0.09 15.57 -2.64
CA ASN A 198 0.44 15.14 -1.28
C ASN A 198 0.90 13.67 -1.24
N TYR A 199 0.16 12.77 -1.90
CA TYR A 199 0.57 11.36 -1.97
C TYR A 199 1.80 11.12 -2.85
N TRP A 200 2.05 12.00 -3.82
CA TRP A 200 3.29 11.96 -4.58
C TRP A 200 4.48 12.32 -3.71
N ASP A 201 4.37 13.35 -2.88
CA ASP A 201 5.42 13.73 -1.93
C ASP A 201 5.70 12.60 -0.93
N ASP A 202 4.66 11.96 -0.40
CA ASP A 202 4.79 10.74 0.43
C ASP A 202 5.55 9.62 -0.32
N PHE A 203 5.25 9.40 -1.60
CA PHE A 203 5.94 8.42 -2.44
C PHE A 203 7.44 8.74 -2.58
N VAL A 204 7.77 10.02 -2.84
CA VAL A 204 9.15 10.48 -2.96
C VAL A 204 9.89 10.25 -1.64
N ASP A 205 9.29 10.63 -0.51
CA ASP A 205 9.89 10.50 0.82
C ASP A 205 10.17 9.04 1.19
N VAL A 206 9.20 8.14 0.97
CA VAL A 206 9.36 6.71 1.25
C VAL A 206 10.42 6.10 0.35
N ARG A 207 10.42 6.45 -0.94
CA ARG A 207 11.39 5.95 -1.91
C ARG A 207 12.80 6.45 -1.61
N ASP A 208 12.97 7.71 -1.23
CA ASP A 208 14.26 8.26 -0.84
C ASP A 208 14.76 7.61 0.46
N SER A 209 13.88 7.38 1.44
CA SER A 209 14.22 6.61 2.65
C SER A 209 14.67 5.19 2.30
N LEU A 210 13.99 4.50 1.38
CA LEU A 210 14.36 3.17 0.92
C LEU A 210 15.74 3.16 0.25
N ILE A 211 16.01 4.12 -0.63
CA ILE A 211 17.30 4.29 -1.30
C ILE A 211 18.41 4.51 -0.27
N SER A 212 18.16 5.33 0.76
CA SER A 212 19.15 5.59 1.82
C SER A 212 19.53 4.33 2.61
N ILE A 213 18.58 3.39 2.77
CA ILE A 213 18.80 2.11 3.45
C ILE A 213 19.61 1.16 2.59
N VAL A 214 19.26 1.01 1.31
CA VAL A 214 19.82 -0.03 0.42
C VAL A 214 21.13 0.43 -0.23
N GLY A 215 21.35 1.74 -0.34
CA GLY A 215 22.52 2.38 -0.95
C GLY A 215 22.40 2.53 -2.47
N GLU A 216 22.66 3.73 -2.99
CA GLU A 216 22.49 4.09 -4.42
C GLU A 216 23.31 3.21 -5.40
N GLY A 217 24.41 2.60 -4.94
CA GLY A 217 25.31 1.77 -5.77
C GLY A 217 25.06 0.27 -5.72
N THR A 218 24.12 -0.23 -4.91
CA THR A 218 23.93 -1.68 -4.72
C THR A 218 22.93 -2.30 -5.71
N LEU A 219 22.21 -1.47 -6.47
CA LEU A 219 21.11 -1.90 -7.33
C LEU A 219 21.51 -2.00 -8.80
N PRO A 220 20.80 -2.80 -9.62
CA PRO A 220 21.06 -2.89 -11.04
C PRO A 220 21.01 -1.51 -11.72
N ALA A 221 21.91 -1.25 -12.67
CA ALA A 221 22.02 0.04 -13.34
C ALA A 221 20.66 0.54 -13.86
N GLY A 222 20.26 1.73 -13.40
CA GLY A 222 19.00 2.38 -13.81
C GLY A 222 17.77 2.04 -12.97
N ARG A 223 17.89 1.23 -11.91
CA ARG A 223 16.79 0.94 -10.95
C ARG A 223 16.91 1.83 -9.71
N LEU A 224 15.78 2.20 -9.11
CA LEU A 224 15.66 3.10 -7.95
C LEU A 224 16.38 4.45 -8.13
N ARG A 225 16.32 5.05 -9.33
CA ARG A 225 16.72 6.46 -9.48
C ARG A 225 15.77 7.35 -8.67
N ARG A 226 16.30 8.48 -8.17
CA ARG A 226 15.47 9.52 -7.56
C ARG A 226 14.47 10.04 -8.59
N ILE A 227 13.21 10.05 -8.20
CA ILE A 227 12.09 10.56 -9.00
C ILE A 227 11.42 11.60 -8.12
N SER A 228 11.30 12.83 -8.60
CA SER A 228 10.66 13.92 -7.83
C SER A 228 9.83 14.86 -8.72
N ASP A 229 9.84 14.66 -10.03
CA ASP A 229 9.12 15.54 -10.97
C ASP A 229 7.62 15.20 -11.00
N PHE A 230 6.85 15.91 -10.19
CA PHE A 230 5.39 15.81 -10.16
C PHE A 230 4.74 16.17 -11.50
N LYS A 231 5.30 17.12 -12.26
CA LYS A 231 4.76 17.49 -13.58
C LYS A 231 4.87 16.32 -14.55
N ASN A 232 6.00 15.62 -14.53
CA ASN A 232 6.19 14.40 -15.32
C ASN A 232 5.21 13.30 -14.90
N PHE A 233 5.03 13.09 -13.59
CA PHE A 233 4.04 12.16 -13.05
C PHE A 233 2.62 12.50 -13.53
N LYS A 234 2.17 13.74 -13.33
CA LYS A 234 0.85 14.22 -13.75
C LYS A 234 0.59 13.95 -15.24
N GLN A 235 1.56 14.29 -16.09
CA GLN A 235 1.44 14.03 -17.53
C GLN A 235 1.27 12.54 -17.85
N ARG A 236 1.96 11.64 -17.13
CA ARG A 236 1.82 10.20 -17.34
C ARG A 236 0.46 9.68 -16.93
N VAL A 237 -0.07 10.13 -15.80
CA VAL A 237 -1.41 9.75 -15.33
C VAL A 237 -2.47 10.21 -16.33
N GLN A 238 -2.39 11.44 -16.81
CA GLN A 238 -3.30 11.96 -17.85
C GLN A 238 -3.20 11.16 -19.16
N ASN A 239 -1.99 10.75 -19.56
CA ASN A 239 -1.80 9.92 -20.75
C ASN A 239 -2.43 8.52 -20.57
N LEU A 240 -2.25 7.90 -19.40
CA LEU A 240 -2.87 6.62 -19.06
C LEU A 240 -4.40 6.72 -19.13
N GLU A 241 -4.98 7.74 -18.49
CA GLU A 241 -6.43 7.96 -18.47
C GLU A 241 -7.00 8.15 -19.88
N ASN A 242 -6.35 8.99 -20.69
CA ASN A 242 -6.74 9.19 -22.08
C ASN A 242 -6.73 7.89 -22.89
N GLU A 243 -5.74 7.03 -22.66
CA GLU A 243 -5.62 5.76 -23.40
C GLU A 243 -6.66 4.72 -22.92
N ILE A 244 -6.97 4.69 -21.62
CA ILE A 244 -8.06 3.87 -21.08
C ILE A 244 -9.40 4.30 -21.69
N THR A 245 -9.68 5.61 -21.75
CA THR A 245 -10.92 6.14 -22.32
C THR A 245 -11.05 5.79 -23.81
N LYS A 246 -9.97 5.89 -24.59
CA LYS A 246 -9.98 5.44 -26.00
C LYS A 246 -10.28 3.95 -26.13
N THR A 247 -9.67 3.12 -25.29
CA THR A 247 -9.87 1.66 -25.33
C THR A 247 -11.30 1.26 -24.96
N LYS A 248 -11.97 2.01 -24.08
CA LYS A 248 -13.39 1.76 -23.70
C LYS A 248 -14.41 2.17 -24.77
N GLN A 249 -14.00 3.00 -25.75
CA GLN A 249 -14.87 3.49 -26.83
C GLN A 249 -14.79 2.63 -28.11
N GLN A 250 -13.91 1.64 -28.14
CA GLN A 250 -13.76 0.65 -29.22
C GLN A 250 -14.57 -0.60 -28.90
#